data_AF-A0A914VIZ7-F1
#
_entry.id   AF-A0A914VIZ7-F1
#
_cell.length_a   1.000
_cell.length_b   1.000
_cell.length_c   1.000
_cell.angle_alpha   90.00
_cell.angle_beta   90.00
_cell.angle_gamma   90.00
#
_symmetry.space_group_name_H-M   'P 1'
#
loop_
_entity.id
_entity.type
_entity.pdbx_description
1 polymer ?
#
loop_
_entity_poly.entity_id
_entity_poly.type
_entity_poly.pdbx_seq_one_letter_code
_entity_poly.pdbx_strand_id
1 'polypeptide(L)' 'HPIAALLGGIVAQETIKLITHQYLPVDNTFVYDGHTGNGQTFRL' A
#
# COMPACT_ATOMS: atom_id res chain seq x y z
N HIS A 1 -13.19 9.09 5.06
CA HIS A 1 -13.45 8.86 3.62
C HIS A 1 -12.16 8.92 2.77
N PRO A 2 -11.37 10.01 2.74
CA PRO A 2 -10.22 10.12 1.81
C PRO A 2 -9.08 9.13 2.08
N ILE A 3 -8.70 8.93 3.33
CA ILE A 3 -7.63 7.98 3.71
C ILE A 3 -8.01 6.54 3.32
N ALA A 4 -9.28 6.16 3.54
CA ALA A 4 -9.77 4.83 3.18
C ALA A 4 -9.80 4.62 1.65
N ALA A 5 -10.18 5.64 0.87
CA ALA A 5 -10.14 5.57 -0.59
C ALA A 5 -8.69 5.41 -1.11
N LEU A 6 -7.75 6.17 -0.54
CA LEU A 6 -6.32 6.06 -0.88
C LEU A 6 -5.77 4.68 -0.54
N LEU A 7 -5.94 4.23 0.71
CA LEU A 7 -5.48 2.90 1.15
C LEU A 7 -6.15 1.79 0.35
N GLY A 8 -7.43 1.93 0.01
CA GLY A 8 -8.14 0.98 -0.85
C GLY A 8 -7.51 0.84 -2.24
N GLY A 9 -7.11 1.96 -2.86
CA GLY A 9 -6.38 1.95 -4.13
C GLY A 9 -5.00 1.28 -4.03
N ILE A 10 -4.26 1.55 -2.95
CA ILE A 10 -2.97 0.92 -2.70
C ILE A 10 -3.13 -0.60 -2.53
N VAL A 11 -4.07 -1.04 -1.68
CA VAL A 11 -4.35 -2.46 -1.45
C VAL A 11 -4.82 -3.15 -2.72
N ALA A 12 -5.67 -2.50 -3.53
CA ALA A 12 -6.12 -3.06 -4.80
C ALA A 12 -4.94 -3.30 -5.75
N GLN A 13 -4.01 -2.34 -5.86
CA GLN A 13 -2.84 -2.51 -6.72
C GLN A 13 -1.89 -3.59 -6.19
N GLU A 14 -1.64 -3.64 -4.88
CA GLU A 14 -0.83 -4.72 -4.27
C GLU A 14 -1.46 -6.10 -4.52
N THR A 15 -2.79 -6.19 -4.46
CA THR A 15 -3.53 -7.40 -4.79
C THR A 15 -3.32 -7.81 -6.25
N ILE A 16 -3.37 -6.85 -7.19
CA ILE A 16 -3.10 -7.12 -8.62
C ILE A 16 -1.68 -7.66 -8.79
N LYS A 17 -0.67 -7.04 -8.18
CA LYS A 17 0.73 -7.50 -8.25
C LYS A 17 0.87 -8.96 -7.81
N LEU A 18 0.25 -9.30 -6.69
CA LEU A 18 0.29 -10.66 -6.15
C LEU A 18 -0.40 -11.67 -7.07
N ILE A 19 -1.57 -11.34 -7.60
CA ILE A 19 -2.35 -12.25 -8.46
C ILE A 19 -1.66 -12.49 -9.81
N THR A 20 -1.13 -11.43 -10.42
CA THR A 20 -0.54 -11.54 -11.77
C THR A 20 0.91 -12.00 -11.76
N HIS A 21 1.55 -12.04 -10.58
CA HIS A 21 2.99 -12.21 -10.44
C HIS A 21 3.78 -11.19 -11.28
N GLN A 22 3.22 -9.99 -11.47
CA GLN A 22 3.87 -8.88 -12.16
C GLN A 22 4.20 -7.78 -11.16
N TYR A 23 5.39 -7.20 -11.29
CA TYR A 23 5.98 -6.22 -10.36
C TYR A 23 6.33 -6.78 -8.98
N LEU A 24 7.06 -5.99 -8.20
CA LEU A 24 7.43 -6.31 -6.82
C LEU A 24 6.37 -5.77 -5.85
N PRO A 25 5.73 -6.63 -5.04
CA PRO A 25 4.87 -6.21 -3.94
C PRO A 25 5.68 -5.47 -2.86
N VAL A 26 5.00 -4.66 -2.06
CA VAL A 26 5.52 -4.11 -0.82
C VAL A 26 6.02 -5.25 0.07
N ASP A 27 7.25 -5.14 0.55
CA ASP A 27 7.82 -6.11 1.48
C ASP A 27 7.31 -5.78 2.90
N ASN A 28 6.54 -6.70 3.47
CA ASN A 28 6.05 -6.68 4.84
C ASN A 28 4.99 -5.61 5.17
N THR A 29 5.36 -4.46 5.75
CA THR A 29 4.39 -3.52 6.35
C THR A 29 4.51 -2.13 5.74
N PHE A 30 3.41 -1.60 5.19
CA PHE A 30 3.32 -0.20 4.75
C PHE A 30 2.42 0.62 5.68
N VAL A 31 2.91 1.78 6.11
CA VAL A 31 2.19 2.72 6.98
C VAL A 31 2.00 4.03 6.23
N TYR A 32 0.77 4.53 6.23
CA TYR A 32 0.41 5.84 5.68
C TYR A 32 -0.06 6.78 6.79
N ASP A 33 0.59 7.94 6.91
CA ASP A 33 0.20 9.02 7.81
C ASP A 33 -0.74 9.98 7.06
N GLY A 34 -2.03 9.93 7.38
CA GLY A 34 -3.04 10.80 6.79
C GLY A 34 -2.96 12.27 7.21
N HIS A 35 -2.16 12.62 8.21
CA HIS A 35 -1.95 14.01 8.63
C HIS A 35 -0.83 14.68 7.81
N THR A 36 0.30 14.00 7.65
CA THR A 36 1.45 14.54 6.87
C THR A 36 1.43 14.13 5.41
N GLY A 37 0.62 13.15 5.02
CA GLY A 37 0.54 12.62 3.66
C GLY A 37 1.69 11.67 3.30
N ASN A 38 2.55 11.32 4.26
CA ASN A 38 3.71 10.46 4.03
C ASN A 38 3.36 8.97 4.12
N GLY A 39 4.02 8.16 3.28
CA GLY A 39 3.96 6.71 3.34
C GLY A 39 5.35 6.11 3.51
N GLN A 40 5.49 5.09 4.36
CA GLN A 40 6.75 4.40 4.61
C GLN A 40 6.55 2.90 4.71
N THR A 41 7.53 2.15 4.21
CA THR A 41 7.56 0.68 4.28
C THR A 41 8.58 0.23 5.32
N PHE A 42 8.19 -0.74 6.14
CA PHE A 42 8.98 -1.31 7.21
C PHE A 42 9.05 -2.83 7.07
N ARG A 43 10.27 -3.34 7.20
CA ARG A 43 10.51 -4.78 7.37
C ARG A 43 10.65 -5.05 8.87
N LEU A 44 9.71 -5.82 9.40
CA LEU A 44 9.63 -6.21 10.81
C LEU A 44 10.19 -7.61 11.01
#